data_AF-A0A8S3EN29-F1
#
_entry.id   AF-A0A8S3EN29-F1
#
_cell.length_a   1.000
_cell.length_b   1.000
_cell.length_c   1.000
_cell.angle_alpha   90.00
_cell.angle_beta   90.00
_cell.angle_gamma   90.00
#
_symmetry.space_group_name_H-M   'P 1'
#
loop_
_entity.id
_entity.type
_entity.pdbx_description
1 polymer ?
#
loop_
_entity_poly.entity_id
_entity_poly.type
_entity_poly.pdbx_seq_one_letter_code
_entity_poly.pdbx_strand_id
1 'polypeptide(L)' 'LFRFSFQSGDYVSINIPRVALYEFHPFTVSSAPEEKDYIRVHIQATGDWTKQVYQRFKEMAEEEARENQ' A
#
# COMPACT_ATOMS: atom_id res chain seq x y z
N LEU A 1 20.43 -14.09 2.45
CA LEU A 1 19.37 -13.50 1.60
C LEU A 1 18.02 -13.85 2.22
N PHE A 2 17.50 -13.00 3.11
CA PHE A 2 16.16 -13.17 3.65
C PHE A 2 15.16 -12.78 2.57
N ARG A 3 14.48 -13.77 1.99
CA ARG A 3 13.32 -13.50 1.13
C ARG A 3 12.12 -13.28 2.03
N PHE A 4 11.34 -12.25 1.73
CA PHE A 4 10.04 -12.04 2.37
C PHE A 4 9.14 -13.23 2.00
N SER A 5 8.78 -14.04 2.99
CA SER A 5 7.88 -15.19 2.83
C SER A 5 6.62 -14.95 3.64
N PHE A 6 5.46 -15.05 2.99
CA PHE A 6 4.15 -14.94 3.61
C PHE A 6 3.25 -16.09 3.14
N GLN A 7 2.27 -16.45 3.94
CA GLN A 7 1.22 -17.40 3.59
C GLN A 7 -0.05 -16.67 3.19
N SER A 8 -0.91 -17.36 2.43
CA SER A 8 -2.23 -16.83 2.08
C SER A 8 -3.02 -16.52 3.35
N GLY A 9 -3.46 -15.26 3.50
CA GLY A 9 -4.17 -14.79 4.69
C GLY A 9 -3.31 -14.02 5.69
N ASP A 10 -1.99 -13.95 5.49
CA ASP A 10 -1.10 -13.11 6.31
C ASP A 10 -1.41 -11.61 6.12
N TYR A 11 -0.95 -10.81 7.09
CA TYR A 11 -1.06 -9.36 7.07
C TYR A 11 0.30 -8.68 7.12
N VAL A 12 0.35 -7.45 6.63
CA VAL A 12 1.49 -6.56 6.74
C VAL A 12 1.06 -5.26 7.39
N SER A 13 1.91 -4.73 8.27
CA SER A 13 1.72 -3.39 8.84
C SER A 13 2.41 -2.37 7.93
N ILE A 14 1.63 -1.41 7.44
CA ILE A 14 2.11 -0.38 6.51
C ILE A 14 2.16 0.96 7.25
N ASN A 15 3.28 1.66 7.11
CA ASN A 15 3.42 3.06 7.46
C ASN A 15 3.73 3.85 6.19
N ILE A 16 3.03 4.97 6.00
CA ILE A 16 3.25 5.90 4.89
C ILE A 16 3.62 7.25 5.52
N PRO A 17 4.92 7.55 5.68
CA PRO A 17 5.39 8.76 6.36
C PRO A 17 4.83 10.06 5.79
N ARG A 18 4.52 10.07 4.48
CA ARG A 18 3.93 11.22 3.78
C ARG A 18 2.48 11.50 4.18
N VAL A 19 1.79 10.51 4.76
CA VAL A 19 0.42 10.63 5.29
C VAL A 19 0.45 10.78 6.81
N ALA A 20 1.14 9.87 7.50
CA ALA A 20 1.31 9.91 8.95
C ALA A 20 2.65 9.28 9.37
N LEU A 21 3.47 10.04 10.09
CA LEU A 21 4.85 9.63 10.42
C LEU A 21 4.93 8.47 11.41
N TYR A 22 3.95 8.33 12.31
CA TYR A 22 4.03 7.39 13.43
C TYR A 22 2.81 6.45 13.50
N GLU A 23 2.03 6.36 12.44
CA GLU A 23 0.84 5.50 12.39
C GLU A 23 1.08 4.30 11.47
N PHE A 24 0.85 3.10 12.01
CA PHE A 24 0.97 1.83 11.31
C PHE A 24 -0.41 1.19 11.20
N HIS A 25 -0.80 0.80 9.99
CA HIS A 25 -2.10 0.17 9.73
C HIS A 25 -1.90 -1.24 9.15
N PRO A 26 -2.56 -2.27 9.72
CA PRO A 26 -2.47 -3.63 9.21
C PRO A 26 -3.38 -3.84 8.00
N PHE A 27 -2.88 -4.53 6.98
CA PHE A 27 -3.65 -4.94 5.81
C PHE A 27 -3.35 -6.39 5.43
N THR A 28 -4.39 -7.13 5.04
CA THR A 28 -4.25 -8.49 4.53
C THR A 28 -3.58 -8.48 3.16
N VAL A 29 -2.60 -9.37 2.98
CA VAL A 29 -1.96 -9.58 1.68
C VAL A 29 -2.93 -10.29 0.76
N SER A 30 -3.17 -9.68 -0.40
CA SER A 30 -4.12 -10.14 -1.42
C SER A 30 -3.46 -10.79 -2.63
N SER A 31 -2.13 -10.66 -2.78
CA SER A 31 -1.33 -11.40 -3.75
C SER A 31 -1.07 -12.83 -3.28
N ALA A 32 -0.82 -13.74 -4.21
CA ALA A 32 -0.44 -15.10 -3.89
C ALA A 32 1.04 -15.20 -3.48
N PRO A 33 1.43 -16.12 -2.58
CA PRO A 33 2.83 -16.29 -2.12
C PRO A 33 3.85 -16.56 -3.24
N GLU A 34 3.41 -17.10 -4.38
CA GLU A 34 4.24 -17.35 -5.56
C GLU A 34 4.62 -16.09 -6.35
N GLU A 35 3.94 -14.96 -6.14
CA GLU A 35 4.30 -13.67 -6.73
C GLU A 35 5.52 -13.08 -6.00
N LYS A 36 6.68 -13.04 -6.67
CA LYS A 36 7.97 -12.81 -6.00
C LYS A 36 8.43 -11.36 -5.97
N ASP A 37 7.91 -10.52 -6.86
CA ASP A 37 8.47 -9.18 -7.10
C ASP A 37 7.73 -8.08 -6.32
N TYR A 38 6.48 -8.33 -5.94
CA TYR A 38 5.64 -7.37 -5.22
C TYR A 38 4.61 -8.10 -4.37
N ILE A 39 4.20 -7.45 -3.28
CA ILE A 39 3.00 -7.82 -2.54
C ILE A 39 1.87 -6.85 -2.90
N ARG A 40 0.64 -7.36 -2.99
CA ARG A 40 -0.54 -6.52 -3.21
C ARG A 40 -1.37 -6.47 -1.94
N VAL A 41 -1.80 -5.28 -1.58
CA VAL A 41 -2.82 -5.04 -0.55
C VAL A 41 -3.96 -4.23 -1.17
N HIS A 42 -5.18 -4.48 -0.70
CA HIS A 42 -6.34 -3.67 -1.08
C HIS A 42 -6.77 -2.83 0.11
N ILE A 43 -6.72 -1.51 -0.04
CA ILE A 43 -7.06 -0.55 1.01
C ILE A 43 -8.35 0.17 0.60
N GLN A 44 -9.42 0.00 1.38
CA GLN A 44 -10.67 0.73 1.17
C GLN A 44 -10.61 2.08 1.90
N ALA A 45 -11.03 3.16 1.23
CA ALA A 45 -10.99 4.53 1.76
C ALA A 45 -12.16 4.84 2.73
N THR A 46 -12.31 4.05 3.79
CA THR A 46 -13.42 4.18 4.76
C THR A 46 -13.05 4.99 5.99
N GLY A 47 -11.80 4.89 6.47
CA GLY A 47 -11.26 5.65 7.60
C GLY A 47 -10.42 6.86 7.19
N ASP A 48 -10.17 7.77 8.14
CA ASP A 48 -9.48 9.04 7.87
C ASP A 48 -8.08 8.85 7.30
N TRP A 49 -7.29 7.91 7.86
CA TRP A 49 -5.98 7.57 7.32
C TRP A 49 -6.09 7.01 5.90
N THR A 50 -6.98 6.04 5.67
CA THR A 50 -7.14 5.38 4.37
C THR A 50 -7.62 6.34 3.27
N LYS A 51 -8.43 7.35 3.61
CA LYS A 51 -8.86 8.41 2.69
C LYS A 51 -7.70 9.31 2.29
N GLN A 52 -6.85 9.68 3.23
CA GLN A 52 -5.65 10.48 2.96
C GLN A 52 -4.66 9.71 2.08
N VAL A 53 -4.47 8.41 2.34
CA VAL A 53 -3.68 7.53 1.48
C VAL A 53 -4.24 7.52 0.05
N TYR A 54 -5.54 7.29 -0.11
CA TYR A 54 -6.18 7.30 -1.42
C TYR A 54 -5.95 8.63 -2.16
N GLN A 55 -6.18 9.75 -1.48
CA GLN A 55 -6.00 11.08 -2.06
C GLN A 55 -4.55 11.32 -2.50
N ARG A 56 -3.56 10.92 -1.68
CA ARG A 56 -2.15 11.09 -2.01
C ARG A 56 -1.75 10.29 -3.25
N PHE A 57 -2.20 9.05 -3.39
CA PHE A 57 -1.92 8.23 -4.57
C PHE A 57 -2.62 8.76 -5.82
N LYS A 58 -3.83 9.30 -5.68
CA LYS A 58 -4.54 9.96 -6.78
C LYS A 58 -3.77 11.17 -7.31
N GLU A 59 -3.28 12.04 -6.42
CA GLU A 59 -2.45 13.20 -6.79
C GLU A 59 -1.18 12.78 -7.52
N MET A 60 -0.48 11.75 -7.05
CA MET A 60 0.72 11.22 -7.72
C MET A 60 0.42 10.76 -9.14
N ALA A 61 -0.68 10.02 -9.34
CA ALA A 61 -1.07 9.55 -10.67
C ALA A 61 -1.41 10.72 -11.62
N GLU A 62 -2.02 11.79 -11.10
CA GLU A 62 -2.31 13.00 -11.87
C GLU A 62 -1.06 13.83 -12.19
N GLU A 63 -0.05 13.83 -11.31
CA GLU A 63 1.27 14.44 -11.55
C GLU A 63 2.02 13.67 -12.65
N GLU A 64 2.12 12.35 -12.54
CA GLU A 64 2.75 11.49 -13.54
C GLU A 64 2.08 11.61 -14.92
N ALA A 65 0.75 11.72 -14.96
CA ALA A 65 0.01 11.91 -16.21
C ALA A 65 0.29 13.28 -16.86
N ARG A 66 0.59 14.31 -16.08
CA ARG A 66 0.96 15.65 -16.58
C ARG A 66 2.40 15.70 -17.09
N GLU A 67 3.32 14.97 -16.45
CA GLU A 67 4.73 14.93 -16.85
C GLU A 67 4.97 14.11 -18.12
N ASN A 68 4.11 13.13 -18.40
CA ASN A 68 4.18 12.28 -19.59
C ASN A 68 3.42 12.85 -20.81
N GLN A 69 2.99 14.12 -20.75
CA GLN A 69 2.43 14.89 -21.85
C GLN A 69 3.48 15.79 -22.49
#